data_AF-A0A6L8MZC9-F1
#
_entry.id   AF-A0A6L8MZC9-F1
#
_cell.length_a   1.000
_cell.length_b   1.000
_cell.length_c   1.000
_cell.angle_alpha   90.00
_cell.angle_beta   90.00
_cell.angle_gamma   90.00
#
_symmetry.space_group_name_H-M   'P 1'
#
loop_
_entity.id
_entity.type
_entity.pdbx_description
1 polymer ?
#
loop_
_entity_poly.entity_id
_entity_poly.type
_entity_poly.pdbx_seq_one_letter_code
_entity_poly.pdbx_strand_id
1 'polypeptide(L)'
;MKRLRAEAKKEKDDKSNRNIKLTKKRKKKKNLLKFYQDFKTKILANEAEFGFTSRTVIEGVEIHEPDFEEQVINKIKEQSK
;
A
#
# COMPACT_ATOMS: atom_id res chain seq x y z
N MET A 1 27.86 12.12 -1.98
CA MET A 1 26.89 12.00 -3.09
C MET A 1 25.41 11.82 -2.67
N LYS A 2 25.06 10.99 -1.68
CA LYS A 2 23.64 10.80 -1.28
C LYS A 2 23.00 11.99 -0.54
N ARG A 3 23.77 12.71 0.29
CA ARG A 3 23.27 13.85 1.11
C ARG A 3 22.86 15.05 0.24
N LEU A 4 23.71 15.42 -0.72
CA LEU A 4 23.44 16.51 -1.68
C LEU A 4 22.14 16.29 -2.49
N ARG A 5 21.80 15.03 -2.82
CA ARG A 5 20.55 14.70 -3.52
C ARG A 5 19.31 14.81 -2.61
N ALA A 6 19.47 14.59 -1.30
CA ALA A 6 18.38 14.71 -0.35
C ALA A 6 18.06 16.17 -0.02
N GLU A 7 19.08 17.02 0.08
CA GLU A 7 18.94 18.47 0.30
C GLU A 7 18.31 19.16 -0.92
N ALA A 8 18.77 18.85 -2.13
CA ALA A 8 18.18 19.38 -3.36
C ALA A 8 16.71 18.94 -3.58
N LYS A 9 16.28 17.82 -2.97
CA LYS A 9 14.87 17.42 -2.94
C LYS A 9 14.05 18.24 -1.95
N LYS A 10 14.58 18.47 -0.74
CA LYS A 10 13.93 19.30 0.27
C LYS A 10 13.71 20.74 -0.22
N GLU A 11 14.71 21.35 -0.85
CA GLU A 11 14.57 22.69 -1.43
C GLU A 11 13.51 22.77 -2.54
N LYS A 12 13.36 21.71 -3.34
CA LYS A 12 12.33 21.65 -4.39
C LYS A 12 10.93 21.47 -3.82
N ASP A 13 10.79 20.68 -2.75
CA ASP A 13 9.51 20.48 -2.08
C ASP A 13 9.06 21.77 -1.38
N ASP A 14 9.98 22.54 -0.78
CA ASP A 14 9.67 23.79 -0.07
C ASP A 14 9.28 24.95 -1.02
N LYS A 15 9.82 24.95 -2.25
CA LYS A 15 9.45 25.90 -3.32
C LYS A 15 8.18 25.50 -4.08
N SER A 16 7.64 24.29 -3.87
CA SER A 16 6.40 23.88 -4.52
C SER A 16 5.20 24.46 -3.75
N ASN A 17 4.31 25.12 -4.49
CA ASN A 17 3.15 25.82 -3.94
C ASN A 17 2.34 24.91 -2.99
N ARG A 18 2.27 25.27 -1.69
CA ARG A 18 1.64 24.44 -0.62
C ARG A 18 0.18 24.09 -0.90
N ASN A 19 -0.49 24.84 -1.77
CA ASN A 19 -1.87 24.59 -2.20
C ASN A 19 -2.02 23.50 -3.27
N ILE A 20 -0.92 23.04 -3.87
CA ILE A 20 -0.92 21.81 -4.65
C ILE A 20 -0.91 20.69 -3.63
N LYS A 21 -2.11 20.30 -3.17
CA LYS A 21 -2.29 19.02 -2.49
C LYS A 21 -1.54 18.00 -3.33
N LEU A 22 -0.46 17.45 -2.76
CA LEU A 22 0.22 16.29 -3.33
C LEU A 22 -0.86 15.23 -3.49
N THR A 23 -1.48 15.19 -4.67
CA THR A 23 -2.38 14.13 -5.06
C THR A 23 -1.55 12.89 -4.85
N LYS A 24 -1.87 12.11 -3.82
CA LYS A 24 -1.09 10.94 -3.39
C LYS A 24 -0.89 10.11 -4.66
N LYS A 25 0.31 10.21 -5.26
CA LYS A 25 0.57 9.60 -6.56
C LYS A 25 0.25 8.13 -6.41
N ARG A 26 -0.64 7.60 -7.25
CA ARG A 26 -1.07 6.20 -7.21
C ARG A 26 0.19 5.33 -7.17
N LYS A 27 0.30 4.48 -6.14
CA LYS A 27 1.44 3.57 -6.03
C LYS A 27 1.50 2.76 -7.33
N LYS A 28 2.68 2.69 -7.98
CA LYS A 28 2.86 1.89 -9.22
C LYS A 28 2.43 0.43 -8.97
N LYS A 29 1.92 -0.30 -9.96
CA LYS A 29 1.43 -1.71 -9.79
C LYS A 29 2.36 -2.62 -8.97
N LYS A 30 3.69 -2.56 -9.19
CA LYS A 30 4.69 -3.30 -8.40
C LYS A 30 4.63 -3.03 -6.89
N ASN A 31 4.17 -1.84 -6.50
CA ASN A 31 3.98 -1.45 -5.11
C ASN A 31 2.63 -1.89 -4.52
N LEU A 32 1.62 -2.25 -5.34
CA LEU A 32 0.33 -2.73 -4.82
C LEU A 32 0.44 -4.19 -4.36
N LEU A 33 1.06 -5.06 -5.16
CA LEU A 33 1.27 -6.46 -4.77
C LEU A 33 2.04 -6.55 -3.45
N LYS A 34 3.19 -5.88 -3.39
CA LYS A 34 3.98 -5.80 -2.16
C LYS A 34 3.19 -5.20 -0.99
N PHE A 35 2.34 -4.20 -1.25
CA PHE A 35 1.52 -3.60 -0.20
C PHE A 35 0.54 -4.60 0.41
N TYR A 36 -0.14 -5.42 -0.40
CA TYR A 36 -1.08 -6.41 0.11
C TYR A 36 -0.39 -7.61 0.77
N GLN A 37 0.79 -8.00 0.31
CA GLN A 37 1.65 -8.97 1.00
C GLN A 37 2.08 -8.45 2.39
N ASP A 38 2.61 -7.22 2.45
CA ASP A 38 2.99 -6.58 3.71
C ASP A 38 1.76 -6.37 4.63
N PHE A 39 0.58 -6.19 4.05
CA PHE A 39 -0.67 -6.05 4.81
C PHE A 39 -1.11 -7.40 5.40
N LYS A 40 -1.14 -8.46 4.60
CA LYS A 40 -1.47 -9.83 5.03
C LYS A 40 -0.55 -10.29 6.16
N THR A 41 0.77 -10.10 5.99
CA THR A 41 1.75 -10.48 7.03
C THR A 41 1.54 -9.74 8.35
N LYS A 42 1.19 -8.44 8.32
CA LYS A 42 0.89 -7.69 9.55
C LYS A 42 -0.36 -8.17 10.25
N ILE A 43 -1.43 -8.44 9.52
CA ILE A 43 -2.68 -8.94 10.10
C ILE A 43 -2.43 -10.31 10.74
N LEU A 44 -1.79 -11.23 10.02
CA LEU A 44 -1.48 -12.57 10.54
C LEU A 44 -0.55 -12.53 11.76
N ALA A 45 0.44 -11.62 11.78
CA ALA A 45 1.32 -11.44 12.92
C ALA A 45 0.55 -10.94 14.16
N ASN A 46 -0.34 -9.95 13.99
CA ASN A 46 -1.17 -9.46 15.07
C ASN A 46 -2.12 -10.56 15.59
N GLU A 47 -2.76 -11.30 14.69
CA GLU A 47 -3.66 -12.41 15.08
C GLU A 47 -2.93 -13.49 15.87
N ALA A 48 -1.69 -13.81 15.49
CA ALA A 48 -0.83 -14.72 16.24
C ALA A 48 -0.44 -14.16 17.62
N GLU A 49 -0.20 -12.86 17.73
CA GLU A 49 0.14 -12.19 19.00
C GLU A 49 -1.04 -12.18 19.98
N PHE A 50 -2.24 -11.89 19.50
CA PHE A 50 -3.45 -11.81 20.33
C PHE A 50 -4.19 -13.15 20.46
N GLY A 51 -3.77 -14.19 19.74
CA GLY A 51 -4.39 -15.52 19.77
C GLY A 51 -5.82 -15.55 19.23
N PHE A 52 -6.17 -14.63 18.33
CA PHE A 52 -7.52 -14.50 17.77
C PHE A 52 -7.48 -14.37 16.25
N THR A 53 -8.37 -15.08 15.55
CA THR A 53 -8.51 -14.98 14.09
C THR A 53 -9.62 -14.01 13.73
N SER A 54 -9.27 -12.91 13.09
CA SER A 54 -10.22 -11.91 12.62
C SER A 54 -10.75 -12.26 11.23
N ARG A 55 -12.00 -11.89 10.94
CA ARG A 55 -12.53 -11.88 9.58
C ARG A 55 -12.23 -10.56 8.92
N THR A 56 -11.05 -10.46 8.32
CA THR A 56 -10.65 -9.28 7.54
C THR A 56 -10.93 -9.53 6.06
N VAL A 57 -11.86 -8.76 5.49
CA VAL A 57 -12.27 -8.86 4.08
C VAL A 57 -11.93 -7.57 3.35
N ILE A 58 -11.26 -7.65 2.22
CA ILE A 58 -10.91 -6.51 1.36
C ILE A 58 -11.44 -6.78 -0.05
N GLU A 59 -12.23 -5.83 -0.58
CA GLU A 59 -12.87 -5.97 -1.90
C GLU A 59 -13.67 -7.28 -2.04
N GLY A 60 -14.21 -7.81 -0.94
CA GLY A 60 -14.90 -9.10 -0.92
C GLY A 60 -13.99 -10.32 -1.10
N VAL A 61 -12.71 -10.21 -0.77
CA VAL A 61 -11.74 -11.33 -0.67
C VAL A 61 -11.27 -11.43 0.77
N GLU A 62 -11.28 -12.62 1.34
CA GLU A 62 -10.82 -12.85 2.71
C GLU A 62 -9.29 -12.94 2.78
N ILE A 63 -8.69 -12.33 3.80
CA ILE A 63 -7.22 -12.23 3.93
C ILE A 63 -6.53 -13.58 4.11
N HIS A 64 -7.28 -14.57 4.61
CA HIS A 64 -6.83 -15.94 4.85
C HIS A 64 -6.79 -16.79 3.59
N GLU A 65 -7.37 -16.32 2.48
CA GLU A 65 -7.30 -17.03 1.22
C GLU A 65 -5.84 -17.09 0.69
N PRO A 66 -5.45 -18.22 0.06
CA PRO A 66 -4.11 -18.37 -0.48
C PRO A 66 -3.81 -17.35 -1.59
N ASP A 67 -4.79 -17.01 -2.41
CA ASP A 67 -4.65 -16.12 -3.57
C ASP A 67 -5.13 -14.68 -3.31
N PHE A 68 -5.24 -14.29 -2.03
CA PHE A 68 -5.78 -13.00 -1.58
C PHE A 68 -5.19 -11.82 -2.37
N GLU A 69 -3.86 -11.76 -2.50
CA GLU A 69 -3.18 -10.62 -3.10
C GLU A 69 -3.52 -10.47 -4.59
N GLU A 70 -3.60 -11.58 -5.32
CA GLU A 70 -3.88 -11.57 -6.76
C GLU A 70 -5.34 -11.22 -7.04
N GLN A 71 -6.27 -11.77 -6.25
CA GLN A 71 -7.70 -11.50 -6.38
C GLN A 71 -8.02 -10.03 -6.11
N VAL A 72 -7.47 -9.44 -5.03
CA VAL A 72 -7.68 -8.03 -4.70
C VAL A 72 -7.14 -7.12 -5.81
N ILE A 73 -5.97 -7.43 -6.35
CA ILE A 73 -5.38 -6.65 -7.45
C ILE A 73 -6.23 -6.74 -8.72
N ASN A 74 -6.80 -7.91 -9.02
CA ASN A 74 -7.63 -8.09 -10.21
C ASN A 74 -8.95 -7.32 -10.09
N LYS A 75 -9.62 -7.38 -8.93
CA LYS A 75 -10.82 -6.57 -8.65
C LYS A 75 -10.57 -5.07 -8.77
N ILE A 76 -9.44 -4.58 -8.22
CA ILE A 76 -9.08 -3.16 -8.32
C ILE A 76 -8.80 -2.74 -9.77
N LYS A 77 -8.27 -3.64 -10.62
CA LYS A 77 -8.09 -3.36 -12.05
C LYS A 77 -9.43 -3.30 -12.78
N GLU A 78 -10.35 -4.21 -12.48
CA GLU A 78 -11.69 -4.27 -13.06
C GLU A 78 -12.48 -2.98 -12.76
N GLN A 79 -12.49 -2.54 -11.50
CA GLN A 79 -13.15 -1.29 -11.09
C GLN A 79 -12.51 -0.02 -11.67
N SER A 80 -11.23 -0.10 -12.07
CA SER A 80 -10.48 1.03 -12.63
C SER A 80 -10.62 1.15 -14.15
N LYS A 81 -11.44 0.30 -14.78
CA LYS A 81 -11.71 0.24 -16.22
C LYS A 81 -12.98 1.01 -16.55
#